data_AF-A0A0J7IV68-F1
#
_entry.id   AF-A0A0J7IV68-F1
#
_cell.length_a   1.000
_cell.length_b   1.000
_cell.length_c   1.000
_cell.angle_alpha   90.00
_cell.angle_beta   90.00
_cell.angle_gamma   90.00
#
_symmetry.space_group_name_H-M   'P 1'
#
loop_
_entity.id
_entity.type
_entity.pdbx_description
1 polymer ?
#
loop_
_entity_poly.entity_id
_entity_poly.type
_entity_poly.pdbx_seq_one_letter_code
_entity_poly.pdbx_strand_id
1 'polypeptide(L)'
;MKEPDRINHMPIDNLKYFLNSKILMNYGFENILIFVNPQKINFKEIDNLSNFEQKKYSVNLERIIDDEKFTESKGLEGFVEIQVKLEDINTVKKI
;
A
#
# COMPACT_ATOMS: atom_id res chain seq x y z
N MET A 1 4.06 -8.59 -20.47
CA MET A 1 4.29 -7.76 -19.26
C MET A 1 2.93 -7.41 -18.70
N LYS A 2 2.64 -7.75 -17.43
CA LYS A 2 1.42 -7.26 -16.78
C LYS A 2 1.52 -5.75 -16.71
N GLU A 3 0.53 -5.04 -17.24
CA GLU A 3 0.45 -3.59 -17.10
C GLU A 3 0.51 -3.26 -15.60
N PRO A 4 1.27 -2.24 -15.17
CA PRO A 4 1.18 -1.77 -13.80
C PRO A 4 -0.26 -1.33 -13.58
N ASP A 5 -0.98 -2.07 -12.75
CA ASP A 5 -2.40 -1.83 -12.49
C ASP A 5 -2.60 -0.37 -12.12
N ARG A 6 -3.61 0.23 -12.75
CA ARG A 6 -3.79 1.67 -12.88
C ARG A 6 -3.97 2.34 -11.51
N ILE A 7 -2.82 2.76 -11.00
CA ILE A 7 -2.52 3.89 -10.13
C ILE A 7 -3.41 4.01 -8.90
N ASN A 8 -3.03 3.28 -7.85
CA ASN A 8 -3.37 3.67 -6.49
C ASN A 8 -2.28 4.58 -5.97
N HIS A 9 -2.71 5.72 -5.44
CA HIS A 9 -1.87 6.80 -4.96
C HIS A 9 -1.98 6.76 -3.43
N MET A 10 -0.87 6.56 -2.73
CA MET A 10 -0.81 6.75 -1.27
C MET A 10 0.45 7.54 -0.94
N PRO A 11 0.33 8.77 -0.40
CA PRO A 11 1.47 9.49 0.12
C PRO A 11 2.22 8.63 1.14
N ILE A 12 3.55 8.70 1.14
CA ILE A 12 4.37 7.89 2.05
C ILE A 12 4.00 8.13 3.51
N ASP A 13 3.59 9.36 3.86
CA ASP A 13 3.18 9.72 5.22
C ASP A 13 1.88 9.03 5.65
N ASN A 14 0.95 8.77 4.72
CA ASN A 14 -0.25 7.99 5.02
C ASN A 14 0.13 6.52 5.31
N LEU A 15 1.06 5.95 4.55
CA LEU A 15 1.55 4.59 4.81
C LEU A 15 2.22 4.48 6.18
N LYS A 16 2.96 5.50 6.62
CA LYS A 16 3.54 5.54 7.97
C LYS A 16 2.47 5.54 9.06
N TYR A 17 1.37 6.25 8.85
CA TYR A 17 0.27 6.29 9.81
C TYR A 17 -0.39 4.91 10.00
N PHE A 18 -0.46 4.12 8.93
CA PHE A 18 -1.14 2.82 8.92
C PHE A 18 -0.21 1.61 9.12
N LEU A 19 1.05 1.84 9.55
CA LEU A 19 1.99 0.74 9.81
C LEU A 19 1.40 -0.32 10.74
N ASN A 20 1.66 -1.59 10.42
CA ASN A 20 1.15 -2.76 11.14
C ASN A 20 -0.39 -2.80 11.27
N SER A 21 -1.11 -2.13 10.36
CA SER A 21 -2.57 -2.08 10.37
C SER A 21 -3.14 -2.66 9.09
N LYS A 22 -4.33 -3.26 9.21
CA LYS A 22 -5.18 -3.62 8.07
C LYS A 22 -5.99 -2.39 7.68
N ILE A 23 -5.97 -2.01 6.40
CA ILE A 23 -6.73 -0.87 5.86
C ILE A 23 -7.53 -1.27 4.63
N LEU A 24 -8.72 -0.71 4.50
CA LEU A 24 -9.49 -0.77 3.26
C LEU A 24 -8.99 0.32 2.32
N MET A 25 -8.53 -0.09 1.15
CA MET A 25 -8.02 0.79 0.10
C MET A 25 -8.88 0.62 -1.16
N ASN A 26 -9.23 1.74 -1.80
CA ASN A 26 -9.78 1.70 -3.15
C ASN A 26 -8.66 1.29 -4.12
N TYR A 27 -8.86 0.18 -4.84
CA TYR A 27 -8.00 -0.33 -5.91
C TYR A 27 -8.80 -0.34 -7.20
N GLY A 28 -8.69 0.73 -7.99
CA GLY A 28 -9.56 0.94 -9.15
C GLY A 28 -11.03 1.09 -8.74
N PHE A 29 -11.89 0.13 -9.09
CA PHE A 29 -13.33 0.12 -8.76
C PHE A 29 -13.68 -0.79 -7.57
N GLU A 30 -12.69 -1.44 -6.97
CA GLU A 30 -12.89 -2.37 -5.86
C GLU A 30 -12.31 -1.81 -4.56
N ASN A 31 -12.90 -2.18 -3.43
CA ASN A 31 -12.27 -2.01 -2.13
C ASN A 31 -11.50 -3.28 -1.79
N ILE A 32 -10.19 -3.15 -1.58
CA ILE A 32 -9.34 -4.26 -1.16
C ILE A 32 -8.85 -4.04 0.26
N LEU A 33 -8.72 -5.13 1.01
CA LEU A 33 -8.09 -5.14 2.31
C LEU A 33 -6.58 -5.30 2.11
N ILE A 34 -5.79 -4.38 2.65
CA ILE A 34 -4.33 -4.44 2.61
C ILE A 34 -3.78 -4.36 4.03
N PHE A 35 -2.62 -4.98 4.24
CA PHE A 35 -1.81 -4.82 5.44
C PHE A 35 -0.55 -4.04 5.11
N VAL A 36 -0.23 -3.03 5.92
CA VAL A 36 0.96 -2.20 5.72
C VAL A 36 2.11 -2.76 6.53
N ASN A 37 2.85 -3.68 5.92
CA ASN A 37 4.02 -4.29 6.54
C ASN A 37 5.23 -3.34 6.51
N PRO A 38 5.73 -2.87 7.67
CA PRO A 38 6.86 -1.93 7.72
C PRO A 38 8.16 -2.53 7.16
N GLN A 39 8.30 -3.87 7.13
CA GLN A 39 9.53 -4.53 6.66
C GLN A 39 9.64 -4.52 5.13
N LYS A 40 8.55 -4.26 4.41
CA LYS A 40 8.47 -4.31 2.95
C LYS A 40 8.63 -2.92 2.29
N ILE A 41 8.71 -1.85 3.09
CA ILE A 41 8.78 -0.48 2.62
C ILE A 41 10.04 0.19 3.17
N ASN A 42 10.91 0.68 2.28
CA ASN A 42 12.14 1.39 2.68
C ASN A 42 11.86 2.88 2.99
N PHE A 43 11.16 3.15 4.10
CA PHE A 43 10.83 4.52 4.50
C PHE A 43 12.05 5.42 4.63
N LYS A 44 13.20 4.89 5.10
CA LYS A 44 14.42 5.68 5.27
C LYS A 44 14.97 6.26 3.96
N GLU A 45 14.85 5.50 2.88
CA GLU A 45 15.26 5.98 1.56
C GLU A 45 14.28 7.02 1.03
N ILE A 46 12.99 6.73 1.17
CA ILE A 46 11.91 7.52 0.56
C ILE A 46 11.72 8.86 1.28
N ASP A 47 11.89 8.90 2.60
CA ASP A 47 11.71 10.12 3.42
C ASP A 47 12.72 11.22 3.12
N ASN A 48 13.88 10.86 2.57
CA ASN A 48 14.91 11.82 2.19
C ASN A 48 14.69 12.40 0.78
N LEU A 49 13.68 11.91 0.06
CA LEU A 49 13.34 12.39 -1.28
C LEU A 49 12.35 13.55 -1.21
N SER A 50 12.42 14.45 -2.20
CA SER A 50 11.37 15.45 -2.38
C SER A 50 10.04 14.79 -2.76
N ASN A 51 8.91 15.45 -2.50
CA ASN A 51 7.59 14.94 -2.89
C ASN A 51 7.50 14.60 -4.39
N PHE A 52 8.22 15.33 -5.26
CA PHE A 52 8.27 15.03 -6.69
C PHE A 52 9.02 13.73 -7.01
N GLU A 53 10.11 13.46 -6.29
CA GLU A 53 10.86 12.21 -6.42
C GLU A 53 10.11 11.03 -5.79
N GLN A 54 9.48 11.23 -4.63
CA GLN A 54 8.64 10.21 -4.00
C GLN A 54 7.53 9.72 -4.94
N LYS A 55 6.92 10.61 -5.75
CA LYS A 55 5.91 10.27 -6.78
C LYS A 55 6.38 9.26 -7.82
N LYS A 56 7.69 9.12 -8.01
CA LYS A 56 8.27 8.15 -8.96
C LYS A 56 8.43 6.76 -8.34
N TYR A 57 8.30 6.63 -7.03
CA TYR A 57 8.46 5.37 -6.32
C TYR A 57 7.19 4.56 -6.31
N SER A 58 7.38 3.24 -6.31
CA SER A 58 6.33 2.28 -6.03
C SER A 58 6.75 1.40 -4.86
N VAL A 59 5.80 1.05 -4.01
CA VAL A 59 6.00 0.19 -2.84
C VAL A 59 5.15 -1.06 -2.96
N ASN A 60 5.62 -2.14 -2.35
CA ASN A 60 4.85 -3.38 -2.27
C ASN A 60 4.01 -3.35 -0.99
N LEU A 61 2.70 -3.57 -1.13
CA LEU A 61 1.76 -3.75 -0.02
C LEU A 61 1.20 -5.16 -0.07
N GLU A 62 0.73 -5.65 1.08
CA GLU A 62 0.20 -7.00 1.21
C GLU A 62 -1.33 -6.95 1.11
N ARG A 63 -1.90 -7.27 -0.05
CA ARG A 63 -3.36 -7.43 -0.20
C ARG A 63 -3.77 -8.73 0.45
N ILE A 64 -4.59 -8.64 1.49
CA ILE A 64 -5.17 -9.80 2.15
C ILE A 64 -6.24 -10.40 1.22
N ILE A 65 -6.06 -11.67 0.86
CA ILE A 65 -7.02 -12.45 0.06
C ILE A 65 -7.75 -13.50 0.91
N ASP A 66 -7.19 -13.83 2.08
CA ASP A 66 -7.74 -14.75 3.06
C ASP A 66 -7.39 -14.25 4.47
N ASP A 67 -8.37 -13.63 5.14
CA ASP A 67 -8.16 -12.97 6.43
C ASP A 67 -7.96 -13.96 7.58
N GLU A 68 -8.61 -15.11 7.51
CA GLU A 68 -8.47 -16.20 8.49
C GLU A 68 -7.05 -16.74 8.43
N LYS A 69 -6.59 -17.13 7.24
CA LYS A 69 -5.24 -17.65 7.02
C LYS A 69 -4.17 -16.61 7.36
N PHE A 70 -4.39 -15.34 7.03
CA PHE A 70 -3.48 -14.26 7.40
C PHE A 70 -3.36 -14.13 8.92
N THR A 71 -4.46 -14.23 9.64
CA THR A 71 -4.48 -14.10 11.10
C THR A 71 -3.84 -15.31 11.79
N GLU A 72 -4.16 -16.53 11.36
CA GLU A 72 -3.58 -17.77 11.90
C GLU A 72 -2.08 -17.87 11.65
N SER A 73 -1.63 -17.50 10.46
CA SER A 73 -0.21 -17.47 10.08
C SER A 73 0.56 -16.28 10.66
N LYS A 74 -0.11 -15.39 11.42
CA LYS A 74 0.48 -14.16 11.98
C LYS A 74 1.11 -13.26 10.91
N GLY A 75 0.45 -13.14 9.76
CA GLY A 75 0.87 -12.30 8.64
C GLY A 75 1.94 -12.92 7.73
N LEU A 76 2.17 -14.24 7.82
CA LEU A 76 3.12 -14.93 6.95
C LEU A 76 2.48 -15.47 5.66
N GLU A 77 1.18 -15.74 5.67
CA GLU A 77 0.41 -16.25 4.53
C GLU A 77 -0.93 -15.51 4.38
N GLY A 78 -1.76 -15.89 3.41
CA GLY A 78 -3.11 -15.30 3.23
C GLY A 78 -3.14 -13.94 2.51
N PHE A 79 -2.02 -13.53 1.91
CA PHE A 79 -1.90 -12.29 1.14
C PHE A 79 -1.26 -12.50 -0.23
N VAL A 80 -1.43 -11.52 -1.10
CA VAL A 80 -0.68 -11.34 -2.35
C VAL A 80 -0.02 -9.96 -2.35
N GLU A 81 1.21 -9.88 -2.86
CA GLU A 81 1.87 -8.58 -2.99
C GLU A 81 1.27 -7.79 -4.16
N ILE A 82 0.96 -6.53 -3.89
CA ILE A 82 0.52 -5.55 -4.90
C ILE A 82 1.48 -4.37 -4.91
N GLN A 83 1.69 -3.78 -6.08
CA GLN A 83 2.53 -2.60 -6.22
C GLN A 83 1.66 -1.34 -6.24
N VAL A 84 1.99 -0.37 -5.39
CA VAL A 84 1.26 0.90 -5.21
C VAL A 84 2.21 2.07 -5.43
N LYS A 85 1.78 3.09 -6.18
CA LYS A 85 2.59 4.30 -6.42
C LYS A 85 2.44 5.30 -5.28
N LEU A 86 3.56 5.92 -4.91
CA LEU A 86 3.61 6.91 -3.84
C LEU A 86 3.28 8.32 -4.34
N GLU A 87 2.05 8.53 -4.80
CA GLU A 87 1.63 9.83 -5.33
C GLU A 87 0.53 10.49 -4.48
N ASP A 88 0.47 11.83 -4.53
CA ASP A 88 -0.55 12.61 -3.83
C ASP A 88 -1.92 12.37 -4.43
N ILE A 89 -2.87 12.01 -3.58
CA ILE A 89 -4.25 11.80 -3.95
C ILE A 89 -4.93 13.17 -3.98
N ASN A 90 -5.15 13.74 -5.17
CA ASN A 90 -6.17 14.79 -5.35
C ASN A 90 -7.62 14.22 -5.30
N THR A 91 -7.78 12.96 -4.87
CA THR A 91 -9.01 12.17 -4.97
C THR A 91 -9.31 11.30 -3.74
N VAL A 92 -9.05 11.79 -2.51
CA VAL A 92 -9.79 11.28 -1.34
C VAL A 92 -10.93 12.25 -1.04
N LYS A 93 -12.13 11.97 -1.57
CA LYS A 93 -13.34 12.61 -1.07
C LYS A 93 -13.68 11.99 0.27
N LYS A 94 -13.64 12.80 1.32
CA LYS A 94 -14.28 12.53 2.60
C LYS A 94 -15.79 12.37 2.34
N ILE A 95 -16.36 11.23 2.70
CA ILE A 95 -17.81 11.08 2.86
C ILE A 95 -18.15 11.63 4.24
#